data_AF-A0A3Q2TT03-F1
#
_entry.id   AF-A0A3Q2TT03-F1
#
_cell.length_a   1.000
_cell.length_b   1.000
_cell.length_c   1.000
_cell.angle_alpha   90.00
_cell.angle_beta   90.00
_cell.angle_gamma   90.00
#
_symmetry.space_group_name_H-M   'P 1'
#
loop_
_entity.id
_entity.type
_entity.pdbx_description
1 polymer ?
#
loop_
_entity_poly.entity_id
_entity_poly.type
_entity_poly.pdbx_seq_one_letter_code
_entity_poly.pdbx_strand_id
1 'polypeptide(L)'
;MDRLWGSRPKNQEEHRQDEVKRLERERRMQARLEEEETAERKKYLRHAQQQLRERQIEDALIKAEEERVSRERQLEQEERIAKELARIDHERKKDEKMRQHIRENSLELRELESKLKTAYLNKERAAQIAEKEALKLQTIRDEAESTKRMKSEQERAAAGLQKLQQKHHEELLRHQRELEQQLMEKERRRQEAYEEFLKEKLMVDEIIRKIYEEEQMERQLKLEKVKATQQHIEEFKRQQAEWRRMEQEKIEAENKRILEFASQQQHMKETRMNQMREREEAKEHLHKMLCEKMEDERKQREEMERVRQELYLEEQEEANRQRDIEEMEKRIRQRLMMQQTLQEHLAFKEMQRQQEKAEEEAFRKTMMAKFAEDDRIEQMNARKRRMKQLEHKREVEKLMEDKRRQREADRELEAKVRATEQEAETQRRRIIEEERLKLLKLHATKLLGNFPKDFLRKDDLDHFDEDFRKHFETRQTEDFSD
;
A
#
# COMPACT_ATOMS: atom_id res chain seq x y z
N MET A 1 95.00 -140.06 59.12
CA MET A 1 96.09 -139.08 59.22
C MET A 1 95.93 -138.13 58.03
N ASP A 2 95.45 -136.88 58.16
CA ASP A 2 95.90 -135.74 59.01
C ASP A 2 96.84 -134.81 58.19
N ARG A 3 96.89 -133.47 58.25
CA ARG A 3 95.99 -132.32 58.62
C ARG A 3 96.35 -131.16 57.64
N LEU A 4 95.55 -130.16 57.22
CA LEU A 4 94.43 -129.33 57.73
C LEU A 4 94.79 -128.05 58.52
N TRP A 5 94.25 -126.90 58.07
CA TRP A 5 94.32 -125.50 58.57
C TRP A 5 95.67 -124.76 58.45
N GLY A 6 95.75 -123.43 58.19
CA GLY A 6 94.69 -122.50 57.72
C GLY A 6 95.02 -121.00 57.89
N SER A 7 95.22 -120.24 56.79
CA SER A 7 95.43 -118.76 56.71
C SER A 7 95.61 -118.34 55.23
N ARG A 8 95.22 -117.18 54.64
CA ARG A 8 94.45 -115.95 55.02
C ARG A 8 95.15 -115.00 56.01
N PRO A 9 94.99 -113.65 55.97
CA PRO A 9 93.87 -112.87 55.42
C PRO A 9 94.11 -112.00 54.16
N LYS A 10 95.34 -111.59 53.82
CA LYS A 10 95.59 -110.59 52.73
C LYS A 10 94.91 -110.92 51.39
N ASN A 11 95.00 -112.17 50.94
CA ASN A 11 94.38 -112.60 49.68
C ASN A 11 92.86 -112.40 49.63
N GLN A 12 92.13 -112.31 50.75
CA GLN A 12 90.67 -112.06 50.69
C GLN A 12 90.34 -110.60 50.36
N GLU A 13 91.23 -109.65 50.68
CA GLU A 13 91.05 -108.24 50.34
C GLU A 13 91.47 -108.00 48.88
N GLU A 14 92.57 -108.61 48.44
CA GLU A 14 93.02 -108.59 47.05
C GLU A 14 92.04 -109.31 46.12
N HIS A 15 91.55 -110.52 46.47
CA HIS A 15 90.49 -111.19 45.69
C HIS A 15 89.21 -110.36 45.64
N ARG A 16 88.76 -109.73 46.74
CA ARG A 16 87.59 -108.84 46.70
C ARG A 16 87.82 -107.63 45.80
N GLN A 17 89.01 -107.01 45.85
CA GLN A 17 89.35 -105.90 44.96
C GLN A 17 89.43 -106.34 43.50
N ASP A 18 89.92 -107.54 43.20
CA ASP A 18 90.01 -108.05 41.83
C ASP A 18 88.67 -108.60 41.31
N GLU A 19 87.81 -109.14 42.17
CA GLU A 19 86.40 -109.44 41.88
C GLU A 19 85.61 -108.15 41.63
N VAL A 20 85.82 -107.09 42.42
CA VAL A 20 85.21 -105.77 42.16
C VAL A 20 85.76 -105.17 40.86
N LYS A 21 87.08 -105.18 40.61
CA LYS A 21 87.65 -104.76 39.31
C LYS A 21 87.13 -105.60 38.14
N ARG A 22 86.86 -106.90 38.35
CA ARG A 22 86.28 -107.79 37.34
C ARG A 22 84.82 -107.43 37.07
N LEU A 23 84.00 -107.30 38.12
CA LEU A 23 82.59 -106.88 38.00
C LEU A 23 82.47 -105.47 37.43
N GLU A 24 83.39 -104.56 37.75
CA GLU A 24 83.49 -103.25 37.09
C GLU A 24 83.87 -103.38 35.62
N ARG A 25 84.80 -104.27 35.23
CA ARG A 25 85.13 -104.53 33.82
C ARG A 25 83.94 -105.14 33.08
N GLU A 26 83.28 -106.14 33.66
CA GLU A 26 82.09 -106.78 33.09
C GLU A 26 80.94 -105.77 32.96
N ARG A 27 80.69 -104.94 33.98
CA ARG A 27 79.70 -103.85 33.94
C ARG A 27 80.06 -102.73 32.94
N ARG A 28 81.34 -102.39 32.78
CA ARG A 28 81.82 -101.45 31.74
C ARG A 28 81.69 -102.05 30.33
N MET A 29 81.85 -103.37 30.18
CA MET A 29 81.62 -104.08 28.91
C MET A 29 80.12 -104.17 28.58
N GLN A 30 79.27 -104.47 29.57
CA GLN A 30 77.82 -104.41 29.42
C GLN A 30 77.34 -103.00 29.06
N ALA A 31 77.80 -101.97 29.78
CA ALA A 31 77.48 -100.59 29.45
C ALA A 31 77.95 -100.19 28.04
N ARG A 32 79.11 -100.68 27.57
CA ARG A 32 79.55 -100.48 26.18
C ARG A 32 78.67 -101.21 25.16
N LEU A 33 78.24 -102.44 25.43
CA LEU A 33 77.31 -103.16 24.56
C LEU A 33 75.93 -102.49 24.52
N GLU A 34 75.45 -101.94 25.64
CA GLU A 34 74.23 -101.13 25.70
C GLU A 34 74.40 -99.75 25.00
N GLU A 35 75.58 -99.13 25.09
CA GLU A 35 75.93 -97.92 24.33
C GLU A 35 76.03 -98.20 22.83
N GLU A 36 76.59 -99.34 22.42
CA GLU A 36 76.67 -99.80 21.03
C GLU A 36 75.28 -100.16 20.48
N GLU A 37 74.50 -101.00 21.18
CA GLU A 37 73.11 -101.31 20.81
C GLU A 37 72.25 -100.04 20.74
N THR A 38 72.34 -99.14 21.72
CA THR A 38 71.57 -97.89 21.64
C THR A 38 72.12 -96.95 20.57
N ALA A 39 73.41 -96.97 20.24
CA ALA A 39 73.97 -96.25 19.10
C ALA A 39 73.47 -96.84 17.76
N GLU A 40 73.34 -98.15 17.62
CA GLU A 40 72.77 -98.80 16.44
C GLU A 40 71.28 -98.55 16.30
N ARG A 41 70.51 -98.67 17.39
CA ARG A 41 69.09 -98.26 17.43
C ARG A 41 68.94 -96.78 17.07
N LYS A 42 69.84 -95.89 17.55
CA LYS A 42 69.89 -94.46 17.15
C LYS A 42 70.27 -94.26 15.68
N LYS A 43 71.21 -95.04 15.11
CA LYS A 43 71.56 -95.02 13.67
C LYS A 43 70.35 -95.45 12.82
N TYR A 44 69.71 -96.56 13.17
CA TYR A 44 68.52 -97.08 12.49
C TYR A 44 67.35 -96.10 12.55
N LEU A 45 67.05 -95.52 13.72
CA LEU A 45 66.02 -94.50 13.86
C LEU A 45 66.33 -93.23 13.07
N ARG A 46 67.60 -92.79 13.00
CA ARG A 46 68.01 -91.67 12.14
C ARG A 46 67.82 -92.00 10.65
N HIS A 47 68.18 -93.20 10.21
CA HIS A 47 68.01 -93.66 8.83
C HIS A 47 66.52 -93.73 8.46
N ALA A 48 65.67 -94.31 9.33
CA ALA A 48 64.23 -94.35 9.13
C ALA A 48 63.60 -92.94 9.12
N GLN A 49 64.04 -92.04 10.01
CA GLN A 49 63.62 -90.64 9.98
C GLN A 49 64.10 -89.89 8.73
N GLN A 50 65.29 -90.21 8.22
CA GLN A 50 65.80 -89.65 6.97
C GLN A 50 64.95 -90.14 5.78
N GLN A 51 64.70 -91.44 5.65
CA GLN A 51 63.84 -91.99 4.60
C GLN A 51 62.40 -91.48 4.66
N LEU A 52 61.87 -91.22 5.86
CA LEU A 52 60.55 -90.57 6.02
C LEU A 52 60.58 -89.10 5.58
N ARG A 53 61.67 -88.37 5.83
CA ARG A 53 61.84 -86.99 5.33
C ARG A 53 62.05 -86.94 3.82
N GLU A 54 62.82 -87.85 3.27
CA GLU A 54 63.04 -87.99 1.82
C GLU A 54 61.71 -88.24 1.12
N ARG A 55 60.90 -89.21 1.60
CA ARG A 55 59.53 -89.42 1.11
C ARG A 55 58.59 -88.22 1.29
N GLN A 56 58.68 -87.51 2.41
CA GLN A 56 57.89 -86.28 2.61
C GLN A 56 58.29 -85.16 1.64
N ILE A 57 59.56 -85.09 1.24
CA ILE A 57 60.05 -84.16 0.22
C ILE A 57 59.61 -84.62 -1.17
N GLU A 58 59.71 -85.91 -1.50
CA GLU A 58 59.21 -86.50 -2.75
C GLU A 58 57.69 -86.26 -2.91
N ASP A 59 56.89 -86.60 -1.90
CA ASP A 59 55.44 -86.33 -1.85
C ASP A 59 55.11 -84.84 -2.02
N ALA A 60 55.92 -83.95 -1.43
CA ALA A 60 55.72 -82.50 -1.53
C ALA A 60 56.10 -81.96 -2.92
N LEU A 61 57.16 -82.50 -3.55
CA LEU A 61 57.56 -82.15 -4.91
C LEU A 61 56.54 -82.65 -5.93
N ILE A 62 56.01 -83.88 -5.77
CA ILE A 62 54.94 -84.42 -6.60
C ILE A 62 53.69 -83.54 -6.50
N LYS A 63 53.24 -83.22 -5.28
CA LYS A 63 52.08 -82.33 -5.07
C LYS A 63 52.31 -80.92 -5.61
N ALA A 64 53.50 -80.35 -5.47
CA ALA A 64 53.83 -79.05 -6.03
C ALA A 64 53.79 -79.05 -7.58
N GLU A 65 54.21 -80.16 -8.22
CA GLU A 65 54.14 -80.32 -9.67
C GLU A 65 52.70 -80.61 -10.16
N GLU A 66 51.90 -81.38 -9.42
CA GLU A 66 50.48 -81.56 -9.67
C GLU A 66 49.69 -80.23 -9.51
N GLU A 67 50.02 -79.43 -8.50
CA GLU A 67 49.50 -78.07 -8.33
C GLU A 67 49.96 -77.13 -9.45
N ARG A 68 51.21 -77.24 -9.91
CA ARG A 68 51.71 -76.44 -11.05
C ARG A 68 50.95 -76.78 -12.33
N VAL A 69 50.85 -78.07 -12.68
CA VAL A 69 50.17 -78.55 -13.88
C VAL A 69 48.66 -78.30 -13.84
N SER A 70 48.02 -78.36 -12.66
CA SER A 70 46.60 -78.01 -12.52
C SER A 70 46.35 -76.50 -12.64
N ARG A 71 47.21 -75.65 -12.08
CA ARG A 71 47.16 -74.19 -12.28
C ARG A 71 47.42 -73.81 -13.74
N GLU A 72 48.39 -74.44 -14.41
CA GLU A 72 48.64 -74.24 -15.85
C GLU A 72 47.41 -74.61 -16.70
N ARG A 73 46.74 -75.73 -16.38
CA ARG A 73 45.48 -76.11 -17.04
C ARG A 73 44.31 -75.17 -16.73
N GLN A 74 44.25 -74.60 -15.53
CA GLN A 74 43.25 -73.58 -15.17
C GLN A 74 43.48 -72.30 -15.98
N LEU A 75 44.71 -71.79 -16.02
CA LEU A 75 45.09 -70.62 -16.81
C LEU A 75 44.84 -70.83 -18.31
N GLU A 76 45.10 -72.02 -18.85
CA GLU A 76 44.72 -72.35 -20.24
C GLU A 76 43.21 -72.30 -20.48
N GLN A 77 42.39 -72.75 -19.52
CA GLN A 77 40.93 -72.69 -19.63
C GLN A 77 40.42 -71.25 -19.51
N GLU A 78 40.93 -70.49 -18.54
CA GLU A 78 40.63 -69.07 -18.35
C GLU A 78 41.05 -68.24 -19.58
N GLU A 79 42.22 -68.49 -20.18
CA GLU A 79 42.64 -67.84 -21.42
C GLU A 79 41.71 -68.16 -22.60
N ARG A 80 41.27 -69.42 -22.75
CA ARG A 80 40.32 -69.81 -23.81
C ARG A 80 38.97 -69.13 -23.60
N ILE A 81 38.46 -69.12 -22.38
CA ILE A 81 37.21 -68.43 -22.01
C ILE A 81 37.35 -66.92 -22.24
N ALA A 82 38.46 -66.29 -21.83
CA ALA A 82 38.71 -64.87 -22.05
C ALA A 82 38.80 -64.51 -23.54
N LYS A 83 39.40 -65.37 -24.37
CA LYS A 83 39.48 -65.17 -25.83
C LYS A 83 38.10 -65.26 -26.50
N GLU A 84 37.27 -66.24 -26.14
CA GLU A 84 35.89 -66.35 -26.66
C GLU A 84 34.97 -65.25 -26.11
N LEU A 85 35.10 -64.86 -24.83
CA LEU A 85 34.37 -63.70 -24.27
C LEU A 85 34.76 -62.40 -24.99
N ALA A 86 36.06 -62.15 -25.18
CA ALA A 86 36.53 -60.98 -25.93
C ALA A 86 36.03 -60.99 -27.37
N ARG A 87 35.99 -62.16 -28.03
CA ARG A 87 35.40 -62.33 -29.36
C ARG A 87 33.91 -61.98 -29.37
N ILE A 88 33.11 -62.58 -28.48
CA ILE A 88 31.67 -62.31 -28.35
C ILE A 88 31.42 -60.81 -28.11
N ASP A 89 32.23 -60.18 -27.26
CA ASP A 89 32.15 -58.75 -26.99
C ASP A 89 32.58 -57.88 -28.18
N HIS A 90 33.55 -58.33 -28.98
CA HIS A 90 33.92 -57.64 -30.23
C HIS A 90 32.86 -57.80 -31.32
N GLU A 91 32.19 -58.94 -31.41
CA GLU A 91 31.06 -59.19 -32.32
C GLU A 91 29.85 -58.32 -31.89
N ARG A 92 29.47 -58.33 -30.61
CA ARG A 92 28.47 -57.40 -30.03
C ARG A 92 28.78 -55.93 -30.31
N LYS A 93 30.01 -55.47 -30.07
CA LYS A 93 30.42 -54.07 -30.29
C LYS A 93 30.47 -53.68 -31.77
N LYS A 94 30.60 -54.64 -32.69
CA LYS A 94 30.41 -54.41 -34.14
C LYS A 94 28.92 -54.26 -34.46
N ASP A 95 28.08 -55.16 -33.97
CA ASP A 95 26.63 -55.13 -34.20
C ASP A 95 25.96 -53.89 -33.61
N GLU A 96 26.37 -53.46 -32.41
CA GLU A 96 25.92 -52.22 -31.78
C GLU A 96 26.30 -50.99 -32.61
N LYS A 97 27.53 -50.91 -33.12
CA LYS A 97 27.98 -49.81 -33.99
C LYS A 97 27.29 -49.83 -35.35
N MET A 98 27.05 -51.00 -35.92
CA MET A 98 26.26 -51.17 -37.14
C MET A 98 24.81 -50.69 -36.93
N ARG A 99 24.18 -51.08 -35.81
CA ARG A 99 22.82 -50.64 -35.43
C ARG A 99 22.76 -49.14 -35.13
N GLN A 100 23.77 -48.56 -34.48
CA GLN A 100 23.91 -47.11 -34.29
C GLN A 100 23.96 -46.39 -35.64
N HIS A 101 24.87 -46.80 -36.53
CA HIS A 101 24.98 -46.24 -37.88
C HIS A 101 23.68 -46.38 -38.70
N ILE A 102 22.92 -47.46 -38.50
CA ILE A 102 21.60 -47.65 -39.13
C ILE A 102 20.54 -46.72 -38.50
N ARG A 103 20.48 -46.54 -37.18
CA ARG A 103 19.59 -45.56 -36.53
C ARG A 103 19.87 -44.13 -36.99
N GLU A 104 21.13 -43.73 -37.02
CA GLU A 104 21.55 -42.39 -37.42
C GLU A 104 21.25 -42.10 -38.90
N ASN A 105 21.45 -43.07 -39.80
CA ASN A 105 21.32 -42.90 -41.25
C ASN A 105 20.01 -43.44 -41.86
N SER A 106 19.03 -43.89 -41.07
CA SER A 106 17.69 -44.23 -41.56
C SER A 106 16.71 -43.10 -41.27
N LEU A 107 15.96 -42.69 -42.31
CA LEU A 107 14.94 -41.65 -42.17
C LEU A 107 13.78 -42.14 -41.30
N GLU A 108 13.34 -43.40 -41.49
CA GLU A 108 12.24 -44.00 -40.73
C GLU A 108 12.46 -43.97 -39.20
N LEU A 109 13.65 -44.33 -38.73
CA LEU A 109 13.95 -44.33 -37.28
C LEU A 109 14.13 -42.89 -36.75
N ARG A 110 14.68 -41.98 -37.55
CA ARG A 110 14.80 -40.55 -37.21
C ARG A 110 13.42 -39.86 -37.13
N GLU A 111 12.50 -40.20 -38.02
CA GLU A 111 11.10 -39.76 -37.99
C GLU A 111 10.34 -40.38 -36.81
N LEU A 112 10.55 -41.66 -36.52
CA LEU A 112 10.01 -42.33 -35.34
C LEU A 112 10.46 -41.62 -34.05
N GLU A 113 11.76 -41.37 -33.91
CA GLU A 113 12.32 -40.59 -32.80
C GLU A 113 11.76 -39.18 -32.72
N SER A 114 11.55 -38.50 -33.85
CA SER A 114 10.94 -37.17 -33.89
C SER A 114 9.50 -37.20 -33.37
N LYS A 115 8.68 -38.14 -33.85
CA LYS A 115 7.30 -38.39 -33.38
C LYS A 115 7.25 -38.79 -31.90
N LEU A 116 8.25 -39.51 -31.39
CA LEU A 116 8.39 -39.82 -29.96
C LEU A 116 8.75 -38.57 -29.14
N LYS A 117 9.68 -37.73 -29.61
CA LYS A 117 10.07 -36.48 -28.96
C LYS A 117 8.89 -35.50 -28.89
N THR A 118 8.09 -35.37 -29.94
CA THR A 118 6.86 -34.54 -29.89
C THR A 118 5.78 -35.14 -29.00
N ALA A 119 5.65 -36.47 -28.91
CA ALA A 119 4.75 -37.13 -27.96
C ALA A 119 5.15 -36.88 -26.49
N TYR A 120 6.45 -36.87 -26.17
CA TYR A 120 6.93 -36.47 -24.83
C TYR A 120 6.62 -34.99 -24.53
N LEU A 121 6.93 -34.08 -25.45
CA LEU A 121 6.62 -32.66 -25.30
C LEU A 121 5.10 -32.41 -25.15
N ASN A 122 4.25 -33.18 -25.85
CA ASN A 122 2.80 -33.12 -25.69
C ASN A 122 2.34 -33.64 -24.31
N LYS A 123 2.93 -34.73 -23.80
CA LYS A 123 2.67 -35.24 -22.45
C LYS A 123 3.06 -34.23 -21.37
N GLU A 124 4.23 -33.61 -21.49
CA GLU A 124 4.70 -32.55 -20.59
C GLU A 124 3.82 -31.30 -20.67
N ARG A 125 3.41 -30.89 -21.89
CA ARG A 125 2.47 -29.79 -22.09
C ARG A 125 1.09 -30.08 -21.47
N ALA A 126 0.57 -31.30 -21.58
CA ALA A 126 -0.67 -31.70 -20.93
C ALA A 126 -0.57 -31.62 -19.40
N ALA A 127 0.54 -32.10 -18.82
CA ALA A 127 0.81 -31.96 -17.39
C ALA A 127 0.89 -30.49 -16.95
N GLN A 128 1.59 -29.63 -17.70
CA GLN A 128 1.66 -28.18 -17.43
C GLN A 128 0.31 -27.45 -17.56
N ILE A 129 -0.60 -27.94 -18.42
CA ILE A 129 -1.96 -27.40 -18.53
C ILE A 129 -2.76 -27.78 -17.28
N ALA A 130 -2.76 -29.05 -16.89
CA ALA A 130 -3.43 -29.53 -15.67
C ALA A 130 -2.87 -28.86 -14.40
N GLU A 131 -1.55 -28.64 -14.31
CA GLU A 131 -0.92 -27.88 -13.22
C GLU A 131 -1.42 -26.44 -13.18
N LYS A 132 -1.45 -25.74 -14.32
CA LYS A 132 -1.97 -24.36 -14.42
C LYS A 132 -3.46 -24.26 -14.12
N GLU A 133 -4.24 -25.31 -14.40
CA GLU A 133 -5.66 -25.38 -14.06
C GLU A 133 -5.87 -25.64 -12.57
N ALA A 134 -5.11 -26.54 -11.96
CA ALA A 134 -5.09 -26.73 -10.52
C ALA A 134 -4.70 -25.44 -9.77
N LEU A 135 -3.66 -24.74 -10.25
CA LEU A 135 -3.23 -23.46 -9.69
C LEU A 135 -4.32 -22.37 -9.82
N LYS A 136 -5.01 -22.26 -10.97
CA LYS A 136 -6.15 -21.33 -11.13
C LYS A 136 -7.30 -21.64 -10.16
N LEU A 137 -7.62 -22.93 -9.99
CA LEU A 137 -8.67 -23.35 -9.04
C LEU A 137 -8.25 -23.04 -7.59
N GLN A 138 -6.96 -23.14 -7.27
CA GLN A 138 -6.43 -22.71 -5.99
C GLN A 138 -6.51 -21.18 -5.82
N THR A 139 -6.07 -20.37 -6.79
CA THR A 139 -6.14 -18.90 -6.65
C THR A 139 -7.58 -18.41 -6.51
N ILE A 140 -8.53 -18.97 -7.29
CA ILE A 140 -9.97 -18.67 -7.16
C ILE A 140 -10.48 -19.02 -5.76
N ARG A 141 -10.01 -20.13 -5.17
CA ARG A 141 -10.34 -20.51 -3.78
C ARG A 141 -9.74 -19.52 -2.78
N ASP A 142 -8.46 -19.18 -2.90
CA ASP A 142 -7.76 -18.31 -1.95
C ASP A 142 -8.31 -16.87 -2.03
N GLU A 143 -8.71 -16.40 -3.20
CA GLU A 143 -9.48 -15.16 -3.42
C GLU A 143 -10.89 -15.24 -2.79
N ALA A 144 -11.59 -16.37 -2.95
CA ALA A 144 -12.91 -16.58 -2.33
C ALA A 144 -12.84 -16.68 -0.79
N GLU A 145 -11.74 -17.18 -0.22
CA GLU A 145 -11.48 -17.15 1.22
C GLU A 145 -11.09 -15.73 1.69
N SER A 146 -10.25 -15.02 0.93
CA SER A 146 -9.82 -13.64 1.24
C SER A 146 -10.97 -12.64 1.19
N THR A 147 -11.84 -12.73 0.18
CA THR A 147 -13.04 -11.89 0.07
C THR A 147 -14.07 -12.16 1.17
N LYS A 148 -14.18 -13.40 1.68
CA LYS A 148 -14.98 -13.71 2.88
C LYS A 148 -14.39 -13.07 4.14
N ARG A 149 -13.06 -13.10 4.31
CA ARG A 149 -12.37 -12.45 5.44
C ARG A 149 -12.60 -10.94 5.43
N MET A 150 -12.36 -10.28 4.29
CA MET A 150 -12.60 -8.83 4.12
C MET A 150 -14.07 -8.44 4.39
N LYS A 151 -15.05 -9.23 3.94
CA LYS A 151 -16.47 -8.99 4.24
C LYS A 151 -16.76 -9.09 5.74
N SER A 152 -16.26 -10.11 6.43
CA SER A 152 -16.46 -10.24 7.88
C SER A 152 -15.78 -9.10 8.67
N GLU A 153 -14.65 -8.58 8.19
CA GLU A 153 -13.99 -7.40 8.78
C GLU A 153 -14.78 -6.11 8.53
N GLN A 154 -15.33 -5.92 7.33
CA GLN A 154 -16.24 -4.81 7.00
C GLN A 154 -17.53 -4.86 7.82
N GLU A 155 -18.13 -6.04 8.01
CA GLU A 155 -19.30 -6.27 8.86
C GLU A 155 -19.00 -5.91 10.34
N ARG A 156 -17.84 -6.33 10.86
CA ARG A 156 -17.38 -5.97 12.21
C ARG A 156 -17.16 -4.47 12.36
N ALA A 157 -16.57 -3.82 11.36
CA ALA A 157 -16.35 -2.37 11.36
C ALA A 157 -17.69 -1.61 11.30
N ALA A 158 -18.63 -2.03 10.44
CA ALA A 158 -19.96 -1.45 10.34
C ALA A 158 -20.76 -1.61 11.65
N ALA A 159 -20.72 -2.79 12.28
CA ALA A 159 -21.33 -3.02 13.59
C ALA A 159 -20.65 -2.20 14.71
N GLY A 160 -19.36 -1.91 14.58
CA GLY A 160 -18.63 -0.97 15.45
C GLY A 160 -19.13 0.47 15.30
N LEU A 161 -19.27 0.94 14.06
CA LEU A 161 -19.81 2.28 13.76
C LEU A 161 -21.26 2.44 14.22
N GLN A 162 -22.11 1.43 14.00
CA GLN A 162 -23.49 1.43 14.51
C GLN A 162 -23.55 1.52 16.04
N LYS A 163 -22.67 0.81 16.77
CA LYS A 163 -22.57 0.92 18.24
C LYS A 163 -22.10 2.28 18.71
N LEU A 164 -21.22 2.95 17.96
CA LEU A 164 -20.80 4.33 18.25
C LEU A 164 -21.93 5.33 17.99
N GLN A 165 -22.69 5.17 16.90
CA GLN A 165 -23.88 5.96 16.61
C GLN A 165 -24.98 5.78 17.67
N GLN A 166 -25.22 4.54 18.13
CA GLN A 166 -26.14 4.24 19.23
C GLN A 166 -25.74 4.94 20.52
N LYS A 167 -24.46 4.86 20.93
CA LYS A 167 -23.95 5.59 22.11
C LYS A 167 -24.12 7.10 21.97
N HIS A 168 -23.77 7.67 20.82
CA HIS A 168 -23.92 9.10 20.61
C HIS A 168 -25.39 9.55 20.62
N HIS A 169 -26.31 8.70 20.14
CA HIS A 169 -27.75 8.94 20.25
C HIS A 169 -28.25 8.83 21.70
N GLU A 170 -27.77 7.87 22.49
CA GLU A 170 -28.05 7.80 23.93
C GLU A 170 -27.53 9.04 24.69
N GLU A 171 -26.33 9.51 24.36
CA GLU A 171 -25.72 10.73 24.93
C GLU A 171 -26.56 11.97 24.56
N LEU A 172 -26.95 12.11 23.30
CA LEU A 172 -27.86 13.17 22.84
C LEU A 172 -29.20 13.14 23.58
N LEU A 173 -29.79 11.96 23.77
CA LEU A 173 -31.04 11.79 24.53
C LEU A 173 -30.89 12.10 26.03
N ARG A 174 -29.71 11.89 26.62
CA ARG A 174 -29.42 12.31 28.00
C ARG A 174 -29.33 13.83 28.09
N HIS A 175 -28.56 14.47 27.21
CA HIS A 175 -28.44 15.92 27.15
C HIS A 175 -29.76 16.63 26.82
N GLN A 176 -30.64 16.03 26.00
CA GLN A 176 -31.99 16.54 25.79
C GLN A 176 -32.81 16.56 27.08
N ARG A 177 -32.82 15.45 27.85
CA ARG A 177 -33.50 15.38 29.16
C ARG A 177 -32.91 16.35 30.19
N GLU A 178 -31.60 16.53 30.20
CA GLU A 178 -30.90 17.51 31.05
C GLU A 178 -31.31 18.95 30.71
N LEU A 179 -31.46 19.27 29.42
CA LEU A 179 -31.94 20.57 28.95
C LEU A 179 -33.44 20.78 29.26
N GLU A 180 -34.28 19.76 29.08
CA GLU A 180 -35.69 19.78 29.49
C GLU A 180 -35.83 20.03 30.99
N GLN A 181 -35.04 19.36 31.83
CA GLN A 181 -35.01 19.60 33.28
C GLN A 181 -34.57 21.03 33.62
N GLN A 182 -33.53 21.57 32.94
CA GLN A 182 -33.11 22.96 33.11
C GLN A 182 -34.17 23.98 32.66
N LEU A 183 -35.01 23.66 31.67
CA LEU A 183 -36.13 24.50 31.26
C LEU A 183 -37.24 24.45 32.31
N MET A 184 -37.64 23.26 32.77
CA MET A 184 -38.62 23.08 33.84
C MET A 184 -38.19 23.79 35.15
N GLU A 185 -36.90 23.73 35.52
CA GLU A 185 -36.37 24.51 36.65
C GLU A 185 -36.47 26.02 36.43
N LYS A 186 -36.16 26.53 35.22
CA LYS A 186 -36.28 27.96 34.91
C LYS A 186 -37.73 28.44 34.93
N GLU A 187 -38.67 27.59 34.52
CA GLU A 187 -40.11 27.89 34.62
C GLU A 187 -40.60 27.84 36.07
N ARG A 188 -40.16 26.86 36.88
CA ARG A 188 -40.49 26.82 38.31
C ARG A 188 -39.95 28.04 39.05
N ARG A 189 -38.70 28.44 38.80
CA ARG A 189 -38.10 29.67 39.38
C ARG A 189 -38.81 30.95 38.93
N ARG A 190 -39.36 30.98 37.70
CA ARG A 190 -40.23 32.09 37.24
C ARG A 190 -41.57 32.12 37.97
N GLN A 191 -42.15 30.96 38.26
CA GLN A 191 -43.39 30.85 39.05
C GLN A 191 -43.14 31.30 40.50
N GLU A 192 -42.08 30.80 41.14
CA GLU A 192 -41.64 31.19 42.48
C GLU A 192 -41.42 32.71 42.59
N ALA A 193 -40.63 33.29 41.68
CA ALA A 193 -40.40 34.74 41.65
C ALA A 193 -41.66 35.56 41.32
N TYR A 194 -42.61 35.02 40.56
CA TYR A 194 -43.89 35.68 40.30
C TYR A 194 -44.82 35.64 41.52
N GLU A 195 -44.83 34.55 42.28
CA GLU A 195 -45.53 34.52 43.57
C GLU A 195 -44.89 35.46 44.60
N GLU A 196 -43.56 35.55 44.64
CA GLU A 196 -42.84 36.51 45.48
C GLU A 196 -43.19 37.96 45.09
N PHE A 197 -43.15 38.28 43.79
CA PHE A 197 -43.61 39.58 43.29
C PHE A 197 -45.08 39.88 43.65
N LEU A 198 -45.98 38.89 43.60
CA LEU A 198 -47.37 39.08 44.03
C LEU A 198 -47.49 39.34 45.54
N LYS A 199 -46.69 38.66 46.38
CA LYS A 199 -46.61 38.88 47.83
C LYS A 199 -46.06 40.28 48.14
N GLU A 200 -44.97 40.68 47.50
CA GLU A 200 -44.40 42.02 47.59
C GLU A 200 -45.40 43.09 47.13
N LYS A 201 -46.07 42.90 45.99
CA LYS A 201 -47.08 43.84 45.49
C LYS A 201 -48.23 44.02 46.48
N LEU A 202 -48.74 42.93 47.09
CA LEU A 202 -49.78 43.02 48.12
C LEU A 202 -49.30 43.79 49.36
N MET A 203 -48.05 43.59 49.78
CA MET A 203 -47.45 44.36 50.88
C MET A 203 -47.26 45.85 50.53
N VAL A 204 -46.88 46.16 49.29
CA VAL A 204 -46.77 47.54 48.78
C VAL A 204 -48.14 48.20 48.65
N ASP A 205 -49.15 47.49 48.13
CA ASP A 205 -50.53 47.96 48.07
C ASP A 205 -51.08 48.24 49.48
N GLU A 206 -50.75 47.41 50.49
CA GLU A 206 -51.06 47.68 51.90
C GLU A 206 -50.34 48.91 52.46
N ILE A 207 -49.06 49.11 52.16
CA ILE A 207 -48.29 50.29 52.58
C ILE A 207 -48.87 51.56 51.95
N ILE A 208 -49.20 51.53 50.65
CA ILE A 208 -49.87 52.63 49.95
C ILE A 208 -51.24 52.91 50.58
N ARG A 209 -52.00 51.87 50.97
CA ARG A 209 -53.28 52.05 51.67
C ARG A 209 -53.09 52.76 53.03
N LYS A 210 -52.09 52.35 53.81
CA LYS A 210 -51.73 52.99 55.10
C LYS A 210 -51.29 54.44 54.90
N ILE A 211 -50.47 54.74 53.89
CA ILE A 211 -50.07 56.12 53.56
C ILE A 211 -51.29 56.97 53.18
N TYR A 212 -52.24 56.44 52.39
CA TYR A 212 -53.48 57.17 52.10
C TYR A 212 -54.39 57.35 53.33
N GLU A 213 -54.48 56.35 54.22
CA GLU A 213 -55.20 56.47 55.50
C GLU A 213 -54.56 57.55 56.39
N GLU A 214 -53.23 57.53 56.55
CA GLU A 214 -52.46 58.52 57.31
C GLU A 214 -52.55 59.93 56.70
N GLU A 215 -52.42 60.08 55.39
CA GLU A 215 -52.62 61.38 54.71
C GLU A 215 -54.04 61.91 54.90
N GLN A 216 -55.08 61.07 54.84
CA GLN A 216 -56.46 61.52 55.07
C GLN A 216 -56.66 61.98 56.51
N MET A 217 -56.11 61.27 57.49
CA MET A 217 -56.13 61.70 58.90
C MET A 217 -55.35 63.00 59.11
N GLU A 218 -54.17 63.15 58.48
CA GLU A 218 -53.36 64.36 58.60
C GLU A 218 -54.04 65.58 57.92
N ARG A 219 -54.70 65.37 56.78
CA ARG A 219 -55.55 66.38 56.12
C ARG A 219 -56.74 66.80 57.00
N GLN A 220 -57.41 65.85 57.66
CA GLN A 220 -58.49 66.15 58.62
C GLN A 220 -57.97 66.97 59.80
N LEU A 221 -56.87 66.55 60.45
CA LEU A 221 -56.23 67.28 61.55
C LEU A 221 -55.74 68.68 61.13
N LYS A 222 -55.28 68.85 59.89
CA LYS A 222 -54.94 70.17 59.30
C LYS A 222 -56.19 71.05 59.14
N LEU A 223 -57.29 70.51 58.62
CA LEU A 223 -58.57 71.23 58.49
C LEU A 223 -59.16 71.62 59.85
N GLU A 224 -59.05 70.77 60.87
CA GLU A 224 -59.47 71.10 62.24
C GLU A 224 -58.64 72.22 62.85
N LYS A 225 -57.31 72.18 62.71
CA LYS A 225 -56.40 73.27 63.14
C LYS A 225 -56.68 74.58 62.42
N VAL A 226 -57.05 74.55 61.13
CA VAL A 226 -57.45 75.74 60.37
C VAL A 226 -58.81 76.27 60.86
N LYS A 227 -59.80 75.40 61.13
CA LYS A 227 -61.10 75.83 61.69
C LYS A 227 -60.94 76.47 63.07
N ALA A 228 -60.13 75.89 63.95
CA ALA A 228 -59.86 76.43 65.28
C ALA A 228 -59.16 77.81 65.21
N THR A 229 -58.14 77.96 64.36
CA THR A 229 -57.49 79.28 64.20
C THR A 229 -58.40 80.30 63.52
N GLN A 230 -59.27 79.89 62.58
CA GLN A 230 -60.30 80.78 62.01
C GLN A 230 -61.30 81.26 63.07
N GLN A 231 -61.79 80.37 63.95
CA GLN A 231 -62.69 80.73 65.05
C GLN A 231 -62.05 81.78 65.97
N HIS A 232 -60.81 81.56 66.43
CA HIS A 232 -60.09 82.53 67.26
C HIS A 232 -59.82 83.86 66.53
N ILE A 233 -59.57 83.84 65.22
CA ILE A 233 -59.44 85.06 64.40
C ILE A 233 -60.77 85.82 64.29
N GLU A 234 -61.91 85.12 64.20
CA GLU A 234 -63.23 85.75 64.23
C GLU A 234 -63.58 86.34 65.59
N GLU A 235 -63.31 85.62 66.69
CA GLU A 235 -63.48 86.11 68.05
C GLU A 235 -62.66 87.39 68.29
N PHE A 236 -61.37 87.37 67.91
CA PHE A 236 -60.50 88.53 68.00
C PHE A 236 -60.97 89.71 67.12
N LYS A 237 -61.48 89.43 65.91
CA LYS A 237 -62.08 90.47 65.03
C LYS A 237 -63.35 91.08 65.63
N ARG A 238 -64.20 90.31 66.33
CA ARG A 238 -65.38 90.84 67.04
C ARG A 238 -64.95 91.76 68.17
N GLN A 239 -64.05 91.30 69.05
CA GLN A 239 -63.49 92.12 70.14
C GLN A 239 -62.84 93.41 69.63
N GLN A 240 -62.08 93.35 68.53
CA GLN A 240 -61.45 94.53 67.93
C GLN A 240 -62.45 95.47 67.22
N ALA A 241 -63.61 94.97 66.77
CA ALA A 241 -64.68 95.79 66.21
C ALA A 241 -65.50 96.48 67.32
N GLU A 242 -65.77 95.78 68.42
CA GLU A 242 -66.38 96.32 69.63
C GLU A 242 -65.49 97.41 70.25
N TRP A 243 -64.20 97.15 70.42
CA TRP A 243 -63.22 98.15 70.88
C TRP A 243 -63.20 99.38 69.97
N ARG A 244 -63.21 99.21 68.64
CA ARG A 244 -63.25 100.33 67.69
C ARG A 244 -64.53 101.16 67.80
N ARG A 245 -65.70 100.56 68.03
CA ARG A 245 -66.94 101.31 68.29
C ARG A 245 -66.85 102.13 69.57
N MET A 246 -66.43 101.50 70.67
CA MET A 246 -66.24 102.17 71.96
C MET A 246 -65.24 103.33 71.90
N GLU A 247 -64.24 103.26 71.01
CA GLU A 247 -63.28 104.36 70.80
C GLU A 247 -63.84 105.46 69.88
N GLN A 248 -64.58 105.10 68.83
CA GLN A 248 -65.26 106.07 67.97
C GLN A 248 -66.29 106.90 68.73
N GLU A 249 -67.06 106.28 69.63
CA GLU A 249 -68.05 106.97 70.48
C GLU A 249 -67.40 108.02 71.42
N LYS A 250 -66.20 107.74 71.96
CA LYS A 250 -65.41 108.73 72.72
C LYS A 250 -64.94 109.88 71.83
N ILE A 251 -64.34 109.56 70.69
CA ILE A 251 -63.79 110.56 69.76
C ILE A 251 -64.90 111.49 69.24
N GLU A 252 -66.09 110.96 68.98
CA GLU A 252 -67.26 111.78 68.64
C GLU A 252 -67.72 112.69 69.79
N ALA A 253 -67.69 112.22 71.04
CA ALA A 253 -68.03 113.03 72.20
C ALA A 253 -67.03 114.16 72.45
N GLU A 254 -65.74 113.94 72.18
CA GLU A 254 -64.71 114.98 72.25
C GLU A 254 -64.80 115.97 71.08
N ASN A 255 -64.99 115.49 69.85
CA ASN A 255 -65.16 116.34 68.67
C ASN A 255 -66.36 117.30 68.78
N LYS A 256 -67.47 116.88 69.41
CA LYS A 256 -68.63 117.74 69.68
C LYS A 256 -68.24 118.93 70.58
N ARG A 257 -67.47 118.70 71.66
CA ARG A 257 -66.93 119.76 72.54
C ARG A 257 -65.95 120.69 71.81
N ILE A 258 -65.13 120.15 70.90
CA ILE A 258 -64.17 120.93 70.10
C ILE A 258 -64.91 121.88 69.14
N LEU A 259 -65.99 121.42 68.50
CA LEU A 259 -66.82 122.24 67.61
C LEU A 259 -67.48 123.42 68.34
N GLU A 260 -68.04 123.17 69.53
CA GLU A 260 -68.64 124.21 70.39
C GLU A 260 -67.62 125.31 70.75
N PHE A 261 -66.39 124.93 71.12
CA PHE A 261 -65.30 125.87 71.40
C PHE A 261 -64.81 126.62 70.15
N ALA A 262 -64.69 125.92 69.00
CA ALA A 262 -64.25 126.52 67.74
C ALA A 262 -65.23 127.59 67.23
N SER A 263 -66.54 127.35 67.35
CA SER A 263 -67.58 128.31 66.96
C SER A 263 -67.48 129.63 67.73
N GLN A 264 -67.16 129.58 69.03
CA GLN A 264 -66.98 130.78 69.86
C GLN A 264 -65.72 131.57 69.45
N GLN A 265 -64.66 130.89 69.04
CA GLN A 265 -63.39 131.51 68.63
C GLN A 265 -63.45 132.18 67.24
N GLN A 266 -64.27 131.68 66.29
CA GLN A 266 -64.36 132.29 64.96
C GLN A 266 -65.03 133.68 65.00
N HIS A 267 -66.10 133.84 65.77
CA HIS A 267 -66.81 135.12 65.91
C HIS A 267 -65.92 136.26 66.45
N MET A 268 -64.95 135.91 67.32
CA MET A 268 -63.93 136.82 67.87
C MET A 268 -62.78 137.14 66.89
N LYS A 269 -62.64 136.40 65.78
CA LYS A 269 -61.64 136.65 64.72
C LYS A 269 -62.22 137.45 63.56
N GLU A 270 -63.45 137.17 63.19
CA GLU A 270 -64.15 137.82 62.06
C GLU A 270 -64.28 139.35 62.28
N THR A 271 -64.60 139.74 63.51
CA THR A 271 -64.62 141.15 63.98
C THR A 271 -63.26 141.86 63.91
N ARG A 272 -62.13 141.14 63.93
CA ARG A 272 -60.78 141.69 63.72
C ARG A 272 -60.38 141.80 62.25
N MET A 273 -60.74 140.82 61.42
CA MET A 273 -60.26 140.74 60.04
C MET A 273 -60.71 141.93 59.17
N ASN A 274 -61.92 142.44 59.39
CA ASN A 274 -62.44 143.59 58.65
C ASN A 274 -61.62 144.87 58.85
N GLN A 275 -60.90 145.02 59.97
CA GLN A 275 -60.07 146.21 60.27
C GLN A 275 -58.67 146.16 59.59
N MET A 276 -58.28 145.04 58.99
CA MET A 276 -56.96 144.86 58.38
C MET A 276 -56.97 145.04 56.86
N ARG A 277 -58.04 144.64 56.17
CA ARG A 277 -58.12 144.65 54.70
C ARG A 277 -57.96 146.05 54.10
N GLU A 278 -58.50 147.08 54.75
CA GLU A 278 -58.40 148.50 54.34
C GLU A 278 -56.96 149.06 54.30
N ARG A 279 -55.93 148.26 54.65
CA ARG A 279 -54.52 148.69 54.73
C ARG A 279 -53.56 148.00 53.76
N GLU A 280 -53.98 146.95 53.06
CA GLU A 280 -53.04 146.14 52.24
C GLU A 280 -53.06 146.50 50.75
N GLU A 281 -54.21 146.91 50.19
CA GLU A 281 -54.39 147.21 48.77
C GLU A 281 -53.45 148.31 48.23
N ALA A 282 -52.89 149.14 49.11
CA ALA A 282 -51.97 150.22 48.75
C ALA A 282 -50.53 149.78 48.38
N LYS A 283 -50.16 148.49 48.48
CA LYS A 283 -48.75 148.05 48.42
C LYS A 283 -48.32 147.26 47.18
N GLU A 284 -49.19 146.49 46.53
CA GLU A 284 -48.75 145.47 45.56
C GLU A 284 -48.20 146.02 44.23
N HIS A 285 -48.51 147.27 43.90
CA HIS A 285 -48.30 147.83 42.55
C HIS A 285 -46.82 148.00 42.14
N LEU A 286 -45.85 147.78 43.03
CA LEU A 286 -44.44 148.09 42.82
C LEU A 286 -43.60 146.91 42.24
N HIS A 287 -44.05 145.66 42.36
CA HIS A 287 -43.12 144.51 42.35
C HIS A 287 -42.84 143.86 40.97
N LYS A 288 -43.59 144.18 39.91
CA LYS A 288 -43.61 143.40 38.65
C LYS A 288 -42.44 143.60 37.67
N MET A 289 -41.52 144.54 37.93
CA MET A 289 -40.58 145.07 36.91
C MET A 289 -39.26 144.28 36.69
N LEU A 290 -39.01 143.15 37.38
CA LEU A 290 -37.64 142.62 37.56
C LEU A 290 -37.29 141.30 36.82
N CYS A 291 -38.23 140.59 36.20
CA CYS A 291 -38.03 139.16 35.89
C CYS A 291 -37.41 138.80 34.52
N GLU A 292 -37.44 139.70 33.52
CA GLU A 292 -37.35 139.29 32.09
C GLU A 292 -35.93 139.01 31.54
N LYS A 293 -34.86 139.06 32.35
CA LYS A 293 -33.46 139.09 31.85
C LYS A 293 -32.68 137.77 31.83
N MET A 294 -33.31 136.62 32.07
CA MET A 294 -32.60 135.39 32.51
C MET A 294 -32.44 134.24 31.48
N GLU A 295 -33.01 134.30 30.28
CA GLU A 295 -33.26 133.05 29.51
C GLU A 295 -32.28 132.68 28.37
N ASP A 296 -31.49 133.61 27.81
CA ASP A 296 -30.84 133.40 26.50
C ASP A 296 -29.62 132.45 26.48
N GLU A 297 -28.90 132.26 27.58
CA GLU A 297 -27.56 131.62 27.57
C GLU A 297 -27.51 130.12 27.20
N ARG A 298 -28.65 129.41 27.13
CA ARG A 298 -28.66 127.93 27.17
C ARG A 298 -28.29 127.19 25.87
N LYS A 299 -28.34 127.83 24.69
CA LYS A 299 -28.51 127.12 23.41
C LYS A 299 -27.25 126.56 22.71
N GLN A 300 -26.03 126.83 23.18
CA GLN A 300 -24.80 126.57 22.40
C GLN A 300 -24.13 125.18 22.56
N ARG A 301 -24.75 124.19 23.21
CA ARG A 301 -24.04 122.97 23.66
C ARG A 301 -24.21 121.69 22.82
N GLU A 302 -25.08 121.67 21.82
CA GLU A 302 -25.64 120.41 21.29
C GLU A 302 -24.97 119.84 20.01
N GLU A 303 -24.03 120.55 19.37
CA GLU A 303 -23.57 120.17 18.02
C GLU A 303 -22.46 119.10 17.94
N MET A 304 -21.82 118.74 19.05
CA MET A 304 -20.52 118.01 19.06
C MET A 304 -20.57 116.48 18.82
N GLU A 305 -21.73 115.82 18.87
CA GLU A 305 -21.78 114.36 19.10
C GLU A 305 -21.69 113.46 17.83
N ARG A 306 -21.71 114.02 16.61
CA ARG A 306 -22.00 113.25 15.38
C ARG A 306 -20.87 112.37 14.80
N VAL A 307 -19.62 112.53 15.23
CA VAL A 307 -18.43 112.00 14.51
C VAL A 307 -18.17 110.49 14.74
N ARG A 308 -18.90 109.81 15.61
CA ARG A 308 -18.53 108.46 16.12
C ARG A 308 -18.86 107.24 15.22
N GLN A 309 -19.41 107.40 14.02
CA GLN A 309 -20.09 106.31 13.31
C GLN A 309 -19.30 105.59 12.20
N GLU A 310 -18.10 106.04 11.82
CA GLU A 310 -17.40 105.54 10.62
C GLU A 310 -16.65 104.21 10.79
N LEU A 311 -16.53 103.68 12.02
CA LEU A 311 -15.62 102.59 12.39
C LEU A 311 -16.16 101.16 12.11
N TYR A 312 -17.18 101.01 11.25
CA TYR A 312 -17.95 99.76 11.07
C TYR A 312 -17.53 98.89 9.87
N LEU A 313 -16.59 99.34 9.03
CA LEU A 313 -16.37 98.78 7.69
C LEU A 313 -15.27 97.69 7.57
N GLU A 314 -14.49 97.41 8.61
CA GLU A 314 -13.35 96.47 8.52
C GLU A 314 -13.73 94.97 8.65
N GLU A 315 -14.96 94.63 9.05
CA GLU A 315 -15.37 93.22 9.27
C GLU A 315 -15.55 92.38 7.98
N GLN A 316 -15.39 92.98 6.79
CA GLN A 316 -15.87 92.40 5.53
C GLN A 316 -14.88 91.45 4.79
N GLU A 317 -13.63 91.30 5.26
CA GLU A 317 -12.58 90.60 4.49
C GLU A 317 -12.60 89.05 4.57
N GLU A 318 -13.22 88.45 5.59
CA GLU A 318 -13.16 86.98 5.84
C GLU A 318 -13.78 86.11 4.72
N ALA A 319 -14.61 86.68 3.85
CA ALA A 319 -15.38 85.97 2.83
C ALA A 319 -14.53 85.21 1.78
N ASN A 320 -13.23 85.51 1.66
CA ASN A 320 -12.36 84.93 0.63
C ASN A 320 -12.07 83.42 0.78
N ARG A 321 -12.38 82.80 1.93
CA ARG A 321 -12.06 81.38 2.21
C ARG A 321 -12.91 80.32 1.48
N GLN A 322 -13.86 80.72 0.63
CA GLN A 322 -14.82 79.77 0.01
C GLN A 322 -14.36 79.17 -1.33
N ARG A 323 -13.18 79.53 -1.86
CA ARG A 323 -12.71 79.09 -3.19
C ARG A 323 -12.18 77.65 -3.24
N ASP A 324 -11.84 77.04 -2.10
CA ASP A 324 -11.22 75.71 -2.05
C ASP A 324 -12.15 74.53 -2.45
N ILE A 325 -13.42 74.81 -2.77
CA ILE A 325 -14.44 73.82 -3.15
C ILE A 325 -14.23 73.27 -4.57
N GLU A 326 -13.53 74.01 -5.45
CA GLU A 326 -13.36 73.67 -6.88
C GLU A 326 -12.51 72.41 -7.13
N GLU A 327 -11.64 72.01 -6.19
CA GLU A 327 -10.79 70.81 -6.28
C GLU A 327 -11.57 69.50 -6.52
N MET A 328 -12.87 69.46 -6.19
CA MET A 328 -13.76 68.30 -6.37
C MET A 328 -13.94 67.87 -7.84
N GLU A 329 -13.66 68.72 -8.82
CA GLU A 329 -13.77 68.39 -10.26
C GLU A 329 -12.87 67.21 -10.69
N LYS A 330 -11.80 66.92 -9.95
CA LYS A 330 -10.86 65.82 -10.24
C LYS A 330 -11.54 64.45 -10.33
N ARG A 331 -12.75 64.29 -9.76
CA ARG A 331 -13.62 63.10 -9.89
C ARG A 331 -14.03 62.77 -11.33
N ILE A 332 -13.99 63.73 -12.26
CA ILE A 332 -14.40 63.51 -13.67
C ILE A 332 -13.49 62.48 -14.39
N ARG A 333 -12.21 62.37 -13.99
CA ARG A 333 -11.22 61.52 -14.69
C ARG A 333 -11.50 60.02 -14.65
N GLN A 334 -12.28 59.53 -13.68
CA GLN A 334 -12.60 58.11 -13.55
C GLN A 334 -13.62 57.58 -14.57
N ARG A 335 -14.25 58.44 -15.40
CA ARG A 335 -15.18 58.00 -16.46
C ARG A 335 -14.50 57.54 -17.76
N LEU A 336 -13.25 57.93 -18.05
CA LEU A 336 -12.58 57.52 -19.30
C LEU A 336 -12.11 56.06 -19.31
N MET A 337 -11.81 55.47 -18.14
CA MET A 337 -11.16 54.16 -18.06
C MET A 337 -12.08 52.98 -18.44
N MET A 338 -13.40 53.21 -18.51
CA MET A 338 -14.40 52.20 -18.87
C MET A 338 -14.53 51.98 -20.39
N GLN A 339 -13.83 52.77 -21.23
CA GLN A 339 -14.08 52.82 -22.69
C GLN A 339 -13.04 52.07 -23.54
N GLN A 340 -11.98 51.52 -22.92
CA GLN A 340 -10.92 50.76 -23.62
C GLN A 340 -11.19 49.25 -23.65
N THR A 341 -12.04 48.73 -22.76
CA THR A 341 -12.32 47.28 -22.57
C THR A 341 -13.14 46.62 -23.69
N LEU A 342 -13.44 47.32 -24.79
CA LEU A 342 -14.27 46.79 -25.89
C LEU A 342 -13.51 46.46 -27.19
N GLN A 343 -12.23 46.85 -27.33
CA GLN A 343 -11.47 46.62 -28.57
C GLN A 343 -10.65 45.32 -28.59
N GLU A 344 -10.25 44.80 -27.42
CA GLU A 344 -9.40 43.60 -27.34
C GLU A 344 -10.15 42.29 -27.64
N HIS A 345 -11.49 42.28 -27.50
CA HIS A 345 -12.28 41.04 -27.50
C HIS A 345 -12.74 40.52 -28.88
N LEU A 346 -12.47 41.26 -29.97
CA LEU A 346 -12.97 40.95 -31.33
C LEU A 346 -11.88 40.84 -32.42
N ALA A 347 -10.60 41.05 -32.08
CA ALA A 347 -9.56 41.33 -33.07
C ALA A 347 -9.05 40.12 -33.88
N PHE A 348 -8.71 39.00 -33.21
CA PHE A 348 -7.96 37.90 -33.85
C PHE A 348 -8.32 36.51 -33.25
N LYS A 349 -9.53 35.96 -33.45
CA LYS A 349 -10.29 35.76 -34.70
C LYS A 349 -9.67 34.67 -35.60
N GLU A 350 -10.36 33.53 -35.69
CA GLU A 350 -10.51 32.70 -36.91
C GLU A 350 -9.21 32.26 -37.64
N MET A 351 -8.14 31.98 -36.91
CA MET A 351 -6.91 31.42 -37.48
C MET A 351 -6.24 30.38 -36.57
N GLN A 352 -6.85 29.27 -36.15
CA GLN A 352 -8.04 28.55 -36.65
C GLN A 352 -8.11 28.29 -38.17
N ARG A 353 -6.95 28.29 -38.84
CA ARG A 353 -6.83 27.85 -40.24
C ARG A 353 -5.51 27.16 -40.61
N GLN A 354 -4.62 26.97 -39.63
CA GLN A 354 -3.31 26.33 -39.81
C GLN A 354 -3.26 24.89 -39.25
N GLN A 355 -4.37 24.39 -38.69
CA GLN A 355 -4.42 23.11 -37.96
C GLN A 355 -4.99 21.93 -38.77
N GLU A 356 -5.35 22.13 -40.04
CA GLU A 356 -5.99 21.10 -40.90
C GLU A 356 -5.22 20.77 -42.19
N LYS A 357 -4.13 21.49 -42.52
CA LYS A 357 -3.40 21.32 -43.79
C LYS A 357 -2.06 20.57 -43.71
N ALA A 358 -1.67 20.13 -42.52
CA ALA A 358 -0.37 19.47 -42.30
C ALA A 358 -0.42 17.94 -42.46
N GLU A 359 -1.60 17.31 -42.41
CA GLU A 359 -1.72 15.86 -42.19
C GLU A 359 -2.11 15.05 -43.45
N GLU A 360 -2.64 15.67 -44.51
CA GLU A 360 -3.13 14.93 -45.70
C GLU A 360 -2.05 14.60 -46.76
N GLU A 361 -0.97 15.39 -46.89
CA GLU A 361 -0.05 15.26 -48.03
C GLU A 361 1.00 14.14 -47.88
N ALA A 362 1.23 13.61 -46.68
CA ALA A 362 2.31 12.65 -46.40
C ALA A 362 2.01 11.21 -46.90
N PHE A 363 0.74 10.81 -47.01
CA PHE A 363 0.35 9.41 -47.21
C PHE A 363 0.39 8.92 -48.68
N ARG A 364 0.65 9.82 -49.64
CA ARG A 364 0.34 9.56 -51.08
C ARG A 364 1.53 9.27 -52.00
N LYS A 365 2.77 9.16 -51.50
CA LYS A 365 4.00 9.14 -52.34
C LYS A 365 4.82 7.85 -52.39
N THR A 366 4.51 6.81 -51.60
CA THR A 366 5.38 5.62 -51.44
C THR A 366 4.86 4.32 -52.07
N MET A 367 3.66 4.30 -52.67
CA MET A 367 3.03 3.05 -53.15
C MET A 367 3.20 2.75 -54.66
N MET A 368 3.86 3.61 -55.44
CA MET A 368 4.04 3.45 -56.90
C MET A 368 5.39 2.83 -57.34
N ALA A 369 6.28 2.47 -56.40
CA ALA A 369 7.65 2.04 -56.70
C ALA A 369 7.83 0.51 -56.95
N LYS A 370 6.76 -0.23 -57.26
CA LYS A 370 6.75 -1.72 -57.26
C LYS A 370 6.33 -2.41 -58.57
N PHE A 371 6.25 -1.69 -59.69
CA PHE A 371 5.78 -2.23 -60.98
C PHE A 371 6.78 -2.00 -62.14
N ALA A 372 8.09 -2.03 -61.88
CA ALA A 372 9.11 -1.56 -62.83
C ALA A 372 10.25 -2.54 -63.15
N GLU A 373 10.28 -3.77 -62.61
CA GLU A 373 11.46 -4.66 -62.71
C GLU A 373 11.28 -5.96 -63.54
N ASP A 374 10.08 -6.51 -63.71
CA ASP A 374 9.90 -7.87 -64.26
C ASP A 374 9.90 -8.00 -65.81
N ASP A 375 9.73 -6.90 -66.56
CA ASP A 375 9.45 -6.94 -68.01
C ASP A 375 10.72 -6.97 -68.91
N ARG A 376 11.87 -7.46 -68.42
CA ARG A 376 13.19 -7.22 -69.05
C ARG A 376 14.11 -8.42 -69.35
N ILE A 377 13.61 -9.66 -69.32
CA ILE A 377 14.43 -10.86 -69.63
C ILE A 377 13.69 -11.84 -70.55
N GLU A 378 13.84 -11.74 -71.89
CA GLU A 378 13.38 -12.86 -72.77
C GLU A 378 14.04 -13.09 -74.17
N GLN A 379 14.78 -12.15 -74.79
CA GLN A 379 15.02 -12.22 -76.26
C GLN A 379 16.45 -12.54 -76.78
N MET A 380 17.31 -13.29 -76.08
CA MET A 380 18.75 -13.39 -76.47
C MET A 380 19.47 -14.77 -76.38
N ASN A 381 18.84 -15.91 -76.74
CA ASN A 381 19.47 -17.23 -76.48
C ASN A 381 19.34 -18.40 -77.51
N ALA A 382 19.00 -18.13 -78.79
CA ALA A 382 18.58 -19.18 -79.73
C ALA A 382 19.66 -19.82 -80.66
N ARG A 383 20.55 -19.04 -81.30
CA ARG A 383 21.03 -19.41 -82.68
C ARG A 383 22.30 -20.27 -82.82
N LYS A 384 23.18 -20.39 -81.83
CA LYS A 384 24.55 -20.98 -82.01
C LYS A 384 24.68 -22.52 -81.95
N ARG A 385 23.59 -23.29 -81.77
CA ARG A 385 23.68 -24.71 -81.33
C ARG A 385 23.93 -25.79 -82.41
N ARG A 386 23.65 -25.55 -83.70
CA ARG A 386 23.50 -26.66 -84.69
C ARG A 386 24.80 -27.23 -85.30
N MET A 387 25.86 -26.45 -85.50
CA MET A 387 26.97 -26.88 -86.38
C MET A 387 27.87 -28.00 -85.84
N LYS A 388 27.94 -28.23 -84.52
CA LYS A 388 28.83 -29.25 -83.92
C LYS A 388 28.30 -30.70 -83.97
N GLN A 389 27.22 -30.99 -84.70
CA GLN A 389 26.45 -32.24 -84.55
C GLN A 389 26.79 -33.39 -85.51
N LEU A 390 27.57 -33.17 -86.59
CA LEU A 390 27.68 -34.14 -87.69
C LEU A 390 28.92 -35.04 -87.67
N GLU A 391 30.12 -34.50 -87.43
CA GLU A 391 31.38 -35.28 -87.47
C GLU A 391 31.42 -36.34 -86.36
N HIS A 392 30.79 -36.05 -85.22
CA HIS A 392 30.65 -36.92 -84.05
C HIS A 392 29.97 -38.27 -84.34
N LYS A 393 29.31 -38.46 -85.50
CA LYS A 393 28.53 -39.67 -85.78
C LYS A 393 29.33 -40.93 -86.16
N ARG A 394 30.56 -40.82 -86.68
CA ARG A 394 31.27 -41.99 -87.27
C ARG A 394 32.22 -42.71 -86.31
N GLU A 395 32.95 -41.98 -85.47
CA GLU A 395 33.79 -42.58 -84.42
C GLU A 395 32.95 -43.34 -83.38
N VAL A 396 31.70 -42.91 -83.20
CA VAL A 396 30.70 -43.55 -82.35
C VAL A 396 30.44 -45.01 -82.72
N GLU A 397 30.50 -45.43 -83.99
CA GLU A 397 30.10 -46.79 -84.38
C GLU A 397 31.12 -47.85 -83.94
N LYS A 398 32.44 -47.61 -84.10
CA LYS A 398 33.47 -48.51 -83.55
C LYS A 398 33.49 -48.47 -82.03
N LEU A 399 33.33 -47.29 -81.42
CA LEU A 399 33.12 -47.16 -79.98
C LEU A 399 31.90 -47.94 -79.49
N MET A 400 30.89 -48.22 -80.32
CA MET A 400 29.67 -48.90 -79.90
C MET A 400 29.81 -50.43 -79.80
N GLU A 401 30.71 -51.07 -80.55
CA GLU A 401 30.93 -52.53 -80.49
C GLU A 401 31.84 -52.94 -79.33
N ASP A 402 32.95 -52.25 -79.09
CA ASP A 402 33.76 -52.48 -77.89
C ASP A 402 32.94 -52.12 -76.63
N LYS A 403 32.15 -51.03 -76.67
CA LYS A 403 31.17 -50.75 -75.62
C LYS A 403 30.07 -51.80 -75.52
N ARG A 404 29.76 -52.64 -76.51
CA ARG A 404 28.77 -53.73 -76.33
C ARG A 404 29.37 -54.83 -75.46
N ARG A 405 30.59 -55.29 -75.77
CA ARG A 405 31.30 -56.28 -74.95
C ARG A 405 31.59 -55.79 -73.54
N GLN A 406 32.02 -54.52 -73.40
CA GLN A 406 32.12 -53.89 -72.09
C GLN A 406 30.76 -53.86 -71.39
N ARG A 407 29.71 -53.31 -72.01
CA ARG A 407 28.35 -53.29 -71.43
C ARG A 407 27.81 -54.68 -71.06
N GLU A 408 28.25 -55.77 -71.67
CA GLU A 408 27.84 -57.12 -71.31
C GLU A 408 28.58 -57.62 -70.05
N ALA A 409 29.90 -57.43 -69.96
CA ALA A 409 30.66 -57.71 -68.74
C ALA A 409 30.26 -56.78 -67.58
N ASP A 410 30.09 -55.48 -67.86
CA ASP A 410 29.59 -54.47 -66.93
C ASP A 410 28.19 -54.84 -66.44
N ARG A 411 27.28 -55.31 -67.30
CA ARG A 411 25.94 -55.79 -66.88
C ARG A 411 26.00 -57.01 -65.97
N GLU A 412 26.91 -57.95 -66.20
CA GLU A 412 27.08 -59.09 -65.30
C GLU A 412 27.66 -58.68 -63.94
N LEU A 413 28.62 -57.76 -63.93
CA LEU A 413 29.18 -57.20 -62.70
C LEU A 413 28.13 -56.35 -61.96
N GLU A 414 27.41 -55.47 -62.66
CA GLU A 414 26.27 -54.73 -62.13
C GLU A 414 25.18 -55.67 -61.60
N ALA A 415 24.86 -56.78 -62.28
CA ALA A 415 23.86 -57.73 -61.79
C ALA A 415 24.29 -58.41 -60.48
N LYS A 416 25.58 -58.78 -60.37
CA LYS A 416 26.16 -59.36 -59.15
C LYS A 416 26.22 -58.32 -58.02
N VAL A 417 26.65 -57.08 -58.31
CA VAL A 417 26.66 -55.96 -57.36
C VAL A 417 25.24 -55.66 -56.88
N ARG A 418 24.27 -55.46 -57.78
CA ARG A 418 22.85 -55.22 -57.46
C ARG A 418 22.23 -56.35 -56.63
N ALA A 419 22.62 -57.61 -56.87
CA ALA A 419 22.19 -58.72 -56.03
C ALA A 419 22.74 -58.59 -54.60
N THR A 420 24.04 -58.32 -54.44
CA THR A 420 24.63 -58.10 -53.10
C THR A 420 24.11 -56.82 -52.42
N GLU A 421 23.79 -55.78 -53.18
CA GLU A 421 23.13 -54.56 -52.69
C GLU A 421 21.69 -54.85 -52.23
N GLN A 422 20.93 -55.65 -52.97
CA GLN A 422 19.59 -56.09 -52.56
C GLN A 422 19.62 -56.99 -51.31
N GLU A 423 20.58 -57.90 -51.21
CA GLU A 423 20.79 -58.70 -49.99
C GLU A 423 21.14 -57.80 -48.79
N ALA A 424 22.10 -56.88 -48.95
CA ALA A 424 22.46 -55.91 -47.92
C ALA A 424 21.29 -54.98 -47.56
N GLU A 425 20.47 -54.56 -48.53
CA GLU A 425 19.25 -53.78 -48.29
C GLU A 425 18.21 -54.58 -47.52
N THR A 426 17.95 -55.85 -47.85
CA THR A 426 16.97 -56.65 -47.09
C THR A 426 17.44 -56.93 -45.67
N GLN A 427 18.74 -57.14 -45.45
CA GLN A 427 19.35 -57.21 -44.11
C GLN A 427 19.20 -55.88 -43.36
N ARG A 428 19.52 -54.75 -44.01
CA ARG A 428 19.33 -53.40 -43.43
C ARG A 428 17.87 -53.12 -43.08
N ARG A 429 16.92 -53.49 -43.94
CA ARG A 429 15.47 -53.32 -43.70
C ARG A 429 15.02 -54.14 -42.49
N ARG A 430 15.43 -55.41 -42.37
CA ARG A 430 15.17 -56.25 -41.17
C ARG A 430 15.71 -55.60 -39.89
N ILE A 431 16.95 -55.10 -39.91
CA ILE A 431 17.53 -54.40 -38.76
C ILE A 431 16.77 -53.10 -38.44
N ILE A 432 16.31 -52.35 -39.45
CA ILE A 432 15.44 -51.18 -39.24
C ILE A 432 14.12 -51.58 -38.58
N GLU A 433 13.49 -52.68 -39.00
CA GLU A 433 12.23 -53.16 -38.42
C GLU A 433 12.40 -53.68 -36.98
N GLU A 434 13.48 -54.41 -36.69
CA GLU A 434 13.87 -54.81 -35.33
C GLU A 434 14.06 -53.59 -34.41
N GLU A 435 14.86 -52.60 -34.85
CA GLU A 435 15.16 -51.41 -34.06
C GLU A 435 13.93 -50.49 -33.92
N ARG A 436 13.05 -50.45 -34.95
CA ARG A 436 11.74 -49.78 -34.89
C ARG A 436 10.85 -50.41 -33.82
N LEU A 437 10.66 -51.73 -33.84
CA LEU A 437 9.87 -52.44 -32.82
C LEU A 437 10.47 -52.30 -31.42
N LYS A 438 11.80 -52.30 -31.30
CA LYS A 438 12.52 -52.09 -30.03
C LYS A 438 12.31 -50.69 -29.47
N LEU A 439 12.43 -49.65 -30.30
CA LEU A 439 12.12 -48.26 -29.92
C LEU A 439 10.65 -48.13 -29.51
N LEU A 440 9.73 -48.67 -30.31
CA LEU A 440 8.30 -48.66 -30.00
C LEU A 440 8.03 -49.28 -28.61
N LYS A 441 8.53 -50.49 -28.31
CA LYS A 441 8.32 -51.16 -27.01
C LYS A 441 8.91 -50.38 -25.83
N LEU A 442 10.05 -49.73 -25.98
CA LEU A 442 10.70 -48.94 -24.92
C LEU A 442 9.95 -47.65 -24.53
N HIS A 443 9.06 -47.17 -25.42
CA HIS A 443 8.31 -45.93 -25.27
C HIS A 443 6.79 -46.12 -25.17
N ALA A 444 6.24 -47.25 -25.66
CA ALA A 444 4.83 -47.66 -25.61
C ALA A 444 4.20 -47.40 -24.23
N THR A 445 4.76 -47.99 -23.18
CA THR A 445 4.27 -47.88 -21.80
C THR A 445 4.44 -46.49 -21.20
N LYS A 446 5.44 -45.73 -21.63
CA LYS A 446 5.79 -44.41 -21.05
C LYS A 446 4.95 -43.26 -21.61
N LEU A 447 4.48 -43.40 -22.85
CA LEU A 447 3.71 -42.40 -23.59
C LEU A 447 2.22 -42.75 -23.72
N LEU A 448 1.72 -43.71 -22.94
CA LEU A 448 0.30 -44.10 -22.91
C LEU A 448 -0.60 -42.86 -22.77
N GLY A 449 -1.68 -42.82 -23.58
CA GLY A 449 -2.55 -41.66 -23.75
C GLY A 449 -2.01 -40.52 -24.65
N ASN A 450 -0.73 -40.48 -24.98
CA ASN A 450 -0.08 -39.33 -25.65
C ASN A 450 0.52 -39.65 -27.04
N PHE A 451 0.15 -40.78 -27.64
CA PHE A 451 0.61 -41.17 -28.98
C PHE A 451 -0.02 -40.34 -30.11
N PRO A 452 0.75 -39.99 -31.16
CA PRO A 452 0.20 -39.56 -32.45
C PRO A 452 -0.59 -40.70 -33.10
N LYS A 453 -1.67 -40.38 -33.83
CA LYS A 453 -2.55 -41.38 -34.46
C LYS A 453 -1.79 -42.23 -35.50
N ASP A 454 -0.98 -41.59 -36.35
CA ASP A 454 -0.26 -42.23 -37.48
C ASP A 454 1.11 -42.83 -37.08
N PHE A 455 1.17 -43.49 -35.92
CA PHE A 455 2.43 -43.95 -35.31
C PHE A 455 2.63 -45.47 -35.36
N LEU A 456 1.54 -46.26 -35.35
CA LEU A 456 1.56 -47.73 -35.39
C LEU A 456 0.93 -48.25 -36.69
N ARG A 457 1.53 -49.29 -37.27
CA ARG A 457 0.91 -50.17 -38.27
C ARG A 457 0.00 -51.15 -37.53
N LYS A 458 -1.00 -51.73 -38.22
CA LYS A 458 -1.90 -52.74 -37.62
C LYS A 458 -1.12 -53.93 -37.05
N ASP A 459 -0.16 -54.42 -37.81
CA ASP A 459 0.71 -55.55 -37.47
C ASP A 459 1.65 -55.26 -36.27
N ASP A 460 1.88 -53.99 -35.92
CA ASP A 460 2.65 -53.64 -34.73
C ASP A 460 1.88 -53.95 -33.44
N LEU A 461 0.54 -53.82 -33.44
CA LEU A 461 -0.29 -54.00 -32.23
C LEU A 461 -0.14 -55.41 -31.64
N ASP A 462 0.09 -56.41 -32.48
CA ASP A 462 0.34 -57.79 -32.06
C ASP A 462 1.63 -57.99 -31.24
N HIS A 463 2.50 -57.00 -31.22
CA HIS A 463 3.77 -57.02 -30.49
C HIS A 463 3.70 -56.37 -29.10
N PHE A 464 2.55 -55.85 -28.66
CA PHE A 464 2.35 -55.23 -27.34
C PHE A 464 1.32 -55.96 -26.47
N ASP A 465 1.37 -55.65 -25.17
CA ASP A 465 0.53 -56.22 -24.12
C ASP A 465 -0.95 -55.83 -24.29
N GLU A 466 -1.88 -56.66 -23.79
CA GLU A 466 -3.32 -56.45 -24.01
C GLU A 466 -3.82 -55.08 -23.52
N ASP A 467 -3.31 -54.59 -22.39
CA ASP A 467 -3.76 -53.32 -21.81
C ASP A 467 -3.37 -52.12 -22.68
N PHE A 468 -2.25 -52.22 -23.41
CA PHE A 468 -1.87 -51.23 -24.40
C PHE A 468 -2.81 -51.26 -25.62
N ARG A 469 -3.21 -52.45 -26.09
CA ARG A 469 -4.17 -52.61 -27.19
C ARG A 469 -5.52 -51.99 -26.81
N LYS A 470 -6.09 -52.39 -25.67
CA LYS A 470 -7.36 -51.87 -25.13
C LYS A 470 -7.35 -50.34 -25.07
N HIS A 471 -6.34 -49.73 -24.46
CA HIS A 471 -6.24 -48.27 -24.36
C HIS A 471 -6.03 -47.55 -25.71
N PHE A 472 -5.44 -48.19 -26.72
CA PHE A 472 -5.28 -47.61 -28.05
C PHE A 472 -6.57 -47.74 -28.88
N GLU A 473 -7.27 -48.87 -28.76
CA GLU A 473 -8.53 -49.17 -29.46
C GLU A 473 -9.70 -48.31 -28.93
N THR A 474 -9.87 -48.19 -27.61
CA THR A 474 -10.91 -47.33 -27.01
C THR A 474 -10.82 -45.89 -27.54
N ARG A 475 -9.60 -45.35 -27.62
CA ARG A 475 -9.37 -44.00 -28.16
C ARG A 475 -9.72 -43.87 -29.64
N GLN A 476 -9.53 -44.92 -30.44
CA GLN A 476 -10.00 -44.88 -31.83
C GLN A 476 -11.53 -44.85 -31.89
N THR A 477 -12.23 -45.58 -31.02
CA THR A 477 -13.70 -45.61 -31.01
C THR A 477 -14.35 -44.33 -30.46
N GLU A 478 -13.75 -43.66 -29.48
CA GLU A 478 -14.28 -42.41 -28.90
C GLU A 478 -14.32 -41.25 -29.93
N ASP A 479 -13.32 -41.17 -30.82
CA ASP A 479 -13.25 -40.17 -31.90
C ASP A 479 -14.14 -40.49 -33.13
N PHE A 480 -14.96 -41.56 -33.09
CA PHE A 480 -15.90 -41.93 -34.17
C PHE A 480 -17.38 -41.77 -33.77
N SER A 481 -17.67 -41.17 -32.61
CA SER A 481 -19.05 -40.94 -32.12
C SER A 481 -19.52 -39.47 -32.07
N ASP A 482 -18.68 -38.53 -32.55
CA ASP A 482 -18.99 -37.10 -32.75
C ASP A 482 -19.03 -36.73 -34.26
#